data_AF-A0A7V2UFG0-F1
#
_entry.id   AF-A0A7V2UFG0-F1
#
_cell.length_a   1.000
_cell.length_b   1.000
_cell.length_c   1.000
_cell.angle_alpha   90.00
_cell.angle_beta   90.00
_cell.angle_gamma   90.00
#
_symmetry.space_group_name_H-M   'P 1'
#
loop_
_entity.id
_entity.type
_entity.pdbx_description
1 polymer ?
#
loop_
_entity_poly.entity_id
_entity_poly.type
_entity_poly.pdbx_seq_one_letter_code
_entity_poly.pdbx_strand_id
1 'polypeptide(L)'
;MADVVKMDPRAWAMVQAIERRMAHDPAWRVLVHGRDWLCPFCGEVGFTKFQAGRAAKDIFHHLAHKCPEWGEDVGTRFSHKQLLAKARRLELEESLRSNPAWRLGDRGGHWYCPYCAEPTPIRWHTDEARIGPPIDQVQAHLDTCQAVRDGRKPHSAEALTLIIQDADCYAELTAKMRQKIETEPSWRQASSSGKWICPKCRRPVPEVDISTDLLLTSVAPAQMARHLLGCNGHPAPAQPQRSAAPAESAPPQPATPGAAPRPSAAATAAPEPGPQARPQPGGEPSGLNLERAREIVHKMLPAELPKLEGYDLYCVYRPLDMVGGDFYDCFLVSPHEMAMVVGDVSGHGLEAAMVMAMVRKSLRLHAQQYRTPAEVLRRTNLDINAELDARTFVSACYALLNTQQGTLTFARAGHNMPILFNPKRTPAVRRLETKGIALSIYRGGLFDKMLEEIELTLSPGDVFVLYTDGVTEAQGPDGARYGMERLEATITRSHGDLSCRGLAASILADVCEFAGQTPQSDDIALMCLRRL
;
A
#
# COMPACT_ATOMS: atom_id res chain seq x y z
N MET A 1 -32.74 -46.12 26.73
CA MET A 1 -33.71 -46.24 27.83
C MET A 1 -33.13 -47.13 28.95
N ALA A 2 -32.08 -46.67 29.64
CA ALA A 2 -31.49 -47.43 30.75
C ALA A 2 -30.81 -46.52 31.81
N ASP A 3 -31.37 -45.33 32.05
CA ASP A 3 -31.00 -44.45 33.18
C ASP A 3 -32.25 -43.70 33.68
N VAL A 4 -33.37 -44.42 33.78
CA VAL A 4 -34.65 -43.93 34.32
C VAL A 4 -34.79 -44.47 35.74
N VAL A 5 -33.95 -43.99 36.65
CA VAL A 5 -34.11 -44.27 38.09
C VAL A 5 -33.96 -42.97 38.88
N LYS A 6 -35.10 -42.51 39.41
CA LYS A 6 -35.32 -41.55 40.50
C LYS A 6 -34.77 -40.12 40.33
N MET A 7 -35.30 -39.39 39.35
CA MET A 7 -35.33 -37.91 39.44
C MET A 7 -36.68 -37.49 40.03
N ASP A 8 -36.66 -36.55 40.98
CA ASP A 8 -37.86 -35.86 41.50
C ASP A 8 -38.71 -35.34 40.30
N PRO A 9 -40.04 -35.55 40.29
CA PRO A 9 -40.93 -35.01 39.25
C PRO A 9 -40.71 -33.52 38.96
N ARG A 10 -40.39 -32.70 39.97
CA ARG A 10 -40.07 -31.28 39.78
C ARG A 10 -38.75 -31.08 39.03
N ALA A 11 -37.72 -31.84 39.38
CA ALA A 11 -36.43 -31.81 38.69
C ALA A 11 -36.56 -32.27 37.23
N TRP A 12 -37.41 -33.26 36.94
CA TRP A 12 -37.68 -33.69 35.55
C TRP A 12 -38.45 -32.59 34.77
N ALA A 13 -39.48 -31.98 35.36
CA ALA A 13 -40.16 -30.85 34.71
C ALA A 13 -39.19 -29.71 34.34
N MET A 14 -38.18 -29.45 35.19
CA MET A 14 -37.14 -28.45 34.94
C MET A 14 -36.24 -28.81 33.76
N VAL A 15 -35.77 -30.06 33.69
CA VAL A 15 -34.93 -30.51 32.56
C VAL A 15 -35.70 -30.43 31.24
N GLN A 16 -37.00 -30.77 31.20
CA GLN A 16 -37.83 -30.55 29.99
C GLN A 16 -37.94 -29.07 29.61
N ALA A 17 -38.06 -28.18 30.59
CA ALA A 17 -38.09 -26.74 30.34
C ALA A 17 -36.76 -26.26 29.75
N ILE A 18 -35.63 -26.78 30.23
CA ILE A 18 -34.29 -26.50 29.68
C ILE A 18 -34.17 -27.00 28.24
N GLU A 19 -34.62 -28.22 27.93
CA GLU A 19 -34.64 -28.74 26.54
C GLU A 19 -35.41 -27.81 25.61
N ARG A 20 -36.60 -27.35 26.03
CA ARG A 20 -37.38 -26.39 25.26
C ARG A 20 -36.65 -25.06 25.07
N ARG A 21 -36.00 -24.53 26.11
CA ARG A 21 -35.22 -23.28 26.01
C ARG A 21 -34.03 -23.44 25.07
N MET A 22 -33.29 -24.54 25.14
CA MET A 22 -32.19 -24.84 24.22
C MET A 22 -32.64 -24.88 22.75
N ALA A 23 -33.86 -25.35 22.48
CA ALA A 23 -34.41 -25.39 21.12
C ALA A 23 -34.76 -24.00 20.56
N HIS A 24 -35.19 -23.07 21.42
CA HIS A 24 -35.74 -21.77 20.98
C HIS A 24 -34.81 -20.57 21.24
N ASP A 25 -33.92 -20.65 22.23
CA ASP A 25 -33.01 -19.59 22.61
C ASP A 25 -31.56 -20.01 22.36
N PRO A 26 -30.86 -19.41 21.38
CA PRO A 26 -29.48 -19.74 21.07
C PRO A 26 -28.50 -19.42 22.21
N ALA A 27 -28.85 -18.53 23.15
CA ALA A 27 -28.02 -18.26 24.33
C ALA A 27 -27.74 -19.52 25.16
N TRP A 28 -28.64 -20.51 25.13
CA TRP A 28 -28.51 -21.78 25.85
C TRP A 28 -27.59 -22.79 25.16
N ARG A 29 -27.03 -22.47 23.99
CA ARG A 29 -26.19 -23.37 23.19
C ARG A 29 -24.81 -22.79 22.88
N VAL A 30 -24.42 -21.71 23.53
CA VAL A 30 -23.10 -21.11 23.32
C VAL A 30 -22.02 -22.02 23.92
N LEU A 31 -21.05 -22.38 23.10
CA LEU A 31 -19.92 -23.23 23.47
C LEU A 31 -18.60 -22.47 23.28
N VAL A 32 -17.66 -22.71 24.19
CA VAL A 32 -16.25 -22.35 24.09
C VAL A 32 -15.50 -23.56 23.49
N HIS A 33 -14.65 -23.33 22.50
CA HIS A 33 -13.92 -24.37 21.75
C HIS A 33 -14.82 -25.45 21.13
N GLY A 34 -16.11 -25.15 20.93
CA GLY A 34 -17.12 -26.11 20.45
C GLY A 34 -17.42 -27.26 21.42
N ARG A 35 -16.97 -27.20 22.68
CA ARG A 35 -17.09 -28.31 23.65
C ARG A 35 -17.49 -27.90 25.05
N ASP A 36 -17.25 -26.68 25.49
CA ASP A 36 -17.46 -26.29 26.88
C ASP A 36 -18.61 -25.29 26.95
N TRP A 37 -19.66 -25.58 27.73
CA TRP A 37 -20.90 -24.82 27.68
C TRP A 37 -20.83 -23.56 28.56
N LEU A 38 -21.22 -22.42 27.98
CA LEU A 38 -21.23 -21.14 28.68
C LEU A 38 -22.61 -20.88 29.28
N CYS A 39 -22.66 -20.63 30.59
CA CYS A 39 -23.92 -20.42 31.30
C CYS A 39 -24.52 -19.03 31.00
N PRO A 40 -25.78 -18.92 30.57
CA PRO A 40 -26.40 -17.63 30.25
C PRO A 40 -26.75 -16.75 31.48
N PHE A 41 -26.52 -17.26 32.69
CA PHE A 41 -26.80 -16.56 33.96
C PHE A 41 -25.54 -15.95 34.58
N CYS A 42 -24.52 -16.77 34.84
CA CYS A 42 -23.24 -16.28 35.38
C CYS A 42 -22.22 -15.93 34.30
N GLY A 43 -22.44 -16.35 33.05
CA GLY A 43 -21.51 -16.13 31.95
C GLY A 43 -20.23 -16.97 32.04
N GLU A 44 -20.11 -17.88 32.99
CA GLU A 44 -18.94 -18.74 33.17
C GLU A 44 -19.13 -20.11 32.52
N VAL A 45 -18.04 -20.85 32.31
CA VAL A 45 -18.10 -22.22 31.82
C VAL A 45 -18.81 -23.09 32.86
N GLY A 46 -19.99 -23.59 32.53
CA GLY A 46 -20.80 -24.37 33.46
C GLY A 46 -20.35 -25.82 33.59
N PHE A 47 -19.91 -26.41 32.48
CA PHE A 47 -19.31 -27.73 32.39
C PHE A 47 -18.57 -27.92 31.05
N THR A 48 -17.70 -28.93 31.00
CA THR A 48 -16.91 -29.28 29.80
C THR A 48 -17.50 -30.51 29.09
N LYS A 49 -17.12 -30.73 27.83
CA LYS A 49 -17.54 -31.89 27.01
C LYS A 49 -19.07 -31.96 26.79
N PHE A 50 -19.63 -30.90 26.24
CA PHE A 50 -21.04 -30.80 25.86
C PHE A 50 -21.47 -31.97 24.95
N GLN A 51 -22.57 -32.61 25.33
CA GLN A 51 -23.17 -33.71 24.57
C GLN A 51 -24.67 -33.47 24.44
N ALA A 52 -25.17 -33.35 23.21
CA ALA A 52 -26.57 -33.00 22.95
C ALA A 52 -27.58 -33.89 23.71
N GLY A 53 -27.32 -35.20 23.82
CA GLY A 53 -28.21 -36.15 24.51
C GLY A 53 -28.20 -36.08 26.05
N ARG A 54 -27.26 -35.34 26.66
CA ARG A 54 -27.17 -35.16 28.13
C ARG A 54 -27.18 -33.69 28.57
N ALA A 55 -27.02 -32.77 27.63
CA ALA A 55 -26.85 -31.35 27.88
C ALA A 55 -27.90 -30.75 28.82
N ALA A 56 -29.18 -31.08 28.66
CA ALA A 56 -30.22 -30.52 29.51
C ALA A 56 -30.10 -30.96 30.99
N LYS A 57 -29.65 -32.19 31.24
CA LYS A 57 -29.37 -32.69 32.60
C LYS A 57 -28.13 -32.04 33.19
N ASP A 58 -27.08 -31.88 32.39
CA ASP A 58 -25.81 -31.26 32.83
C ASP A 58 -26.01 -29.77 33.13
N ILE A 59 -26.80 -29.07 32.30
CA ILE A 59 -27.22 -27.69 32.53
C ILE A 59 -28.04 -27.59 33.82
N PHE A 60 -29.04 -28.46 34.00
CA PHE A 60 -29.83 -28.47 35.25
C PHE A 60 -28.94 -28.65 36.47
N HIS A 61 -28.00 -29.60 36.43
CA HIS A 61 -27.07 -29.82 37.54
C HIS A 61 -26.20 -28.59 37.81
N HIS A 62 -25.74 -27.88 36.76
CA HIS A 62 -25.01 -26.62 36.94
C HIS A 62 -25.91 -25.55 37.59
N LEU A 63 -27.12 -25.32 37.08
CA LEU A 63 -28.03 -24.29 37.56
C LEU A 63 -28.47 -24.54 39.01
N ALA A 64 -28.82 -25.80 39.34
CA ALA A 64 -29.32 -26.16 40.67
C ALA A 64 -28.26 -26.15 41.77
N HIS A 65 -26.97 -26.34 41.42
CA HIS A 65 -25.93 -26.61 42.44
C HIS A 65 -24.67 -25.76 42.32
N LYS A 66 -24.44 -25.09 41.18
CA LYS A 66 -23.15 -24.43 40.88
C LYS A 66 -23.29 -23.00 40.38
N CYS A 67 -24.45 -22.59 39.87
CA CYS A 67 -24.64 -21.25 39.34
C CYS A 67 -25.05 -20.28 40.46
N PRO A 68 -24.22 -19.27 40.80
CA PRO A 68 -24.54 -18.31 41.86
C PRO A 68 -25.63 -17.32 41.48
N GLU A 69 -25.83 -17.10 40.16
CA GLU A 69 -26.75 -16.10 39.61
C GLU A 69 -28.06 -16.72 39.09
N TRP A 70 -28.28 -18.02 39.36
CA TRP A 70 -29.50 -18.71 38.94
C TRP A 70 -30.64 -18.43 39.92
N GLY A 71 -31.77 -17.98 39.37
CA GLY A 71 -33.06 -17.93 40.06
C GLY A 71 -34.18 -18.16 39.05
N GLU A 72 -35.21 -18.93 39.41
CA GLU A 72 -36.27 -19.38 38.48
C GLU A 72 -36.99 -18.22 37.77
N ASP A 73 -37.07 -17.05 38.42
CA ASP A 73 -37.72 -15.83 37.92
C ASP A 73 -36.76 -14.82 37.25
N VAL A 74 -35.47 -15.11 37.25
CA VAL A 74 -34.47 -14.23 36.64
C VAL A 74 -34.36 -14.62 35.16
N GLY A 75 -34.67 -13.70 34.25
CA GLY A 75 -34.38 -13.89 32.82
C GLY A 75 -32.90 -14.14 32.55
N THR A 76 -32.54 -14.58 31.35
CA THR A 76 -31.12 -14.71 30.98
C THR A 76 -30.42 -13.36 31.15
N ARG A 77 -29.32 -13.32 31.92
CA ARG A 77 -28.60 -12.06 32.23
C ARG A 77 -27.69 -11.65 31.09
N PHE A 78 -27.23 -12.62 30.31
CA PHE A 78 -26.42 -12.40 29.13
C PHE A 78 -27.23 -12.75 27.88
N SER A 79 -27.29 -11.80 26.95
CA SER A 79 -27.80 -12.06 25.60
C SER A 79 -26.89 -13.02 24.84
N HIS A 80 -27.43 -13.68 23.81
CA HIS A 80 -26.67 -14.54 22.91
C HIS A 80 -25.41 -13.84 22.36
N LYS A 81 -25.52 -12.55 21.98
CA LYS A 81 -24.39 -11.74 21.49
C LYS A 81 -23.30 -11.55 22.54
N GLN A 82 -23.68 -11.29 23.80
CA GLN A 82 -22.72 -11.14 24.90
C GLN A 82 -22.02 -12.45 25.23
N LEU A 83 -22.74 -13.58 25.18
CA LEU A 83 -22.15 -14.90 25.41
C LEU A 83 -21.18 -15.29 24.29
N LEU A 84 -21.50 -15.02 23.03
CA LEU A 84 -20.56 -15.25 21.91
C LEU A 84 -19.27 -14.42 22.07
N ALA A 85 -19.39 -13.16 22.45
CA ALA A 85 -18.22 -12.31 22.71
C ALA A 85 -17.37 -12.86 23.87
N LYS A 86 -18.03 -13.32 24.95
CA LYS A 86 -17.33 -13.90 26.11
C LYS A 86 -16.68 -15.25 25.78
N ALA A 87 -17.35 -16.10 25.01
CA ALA A 87 -16.78 -17.36 24.52
C ALA A 87 -15.52 -17.10 23.70
N ARG A 88 -15.58 -16.20 22.72
CA ARG A 88 -14.42 -15.85 21.88
C ARG A 88 -13.27 -15.27 22.69
N ARG A 89 -13.57 -14.45 23.70
CA ARG A 89 -12.56 -13.92 24.63
C ARG A 89 -11.85 -15.05 25.40
N LEU A 90 -12.59 -16.02 25.93
CA LEU A 90 -12.01 -17.18 26.62
C LEU A 90 -11.12 -18.02 25.70
N GLU A 91 -11.54 -18.22 24.45
CA GLU A 91 -10.76 -18.96 23.45
C GLU A 91 -9.43 -18.25 23.12
N LEU A 92 -9.44 -16.92 23.06
CA LEU A 92 -8.23 -16.12 22.86
C LEU A 92 -7.31 -16.15 24.08
N GLU A 93 -7.88 -16.06 25.29
CA GLU A 93 -7.13 -16.19 26.56
C GLU A 93 -6.43 -17.54 26.66
N GLU A 94 -7.10 -18.62 26.28
CA GLU A 94 -6.50 -19.95 26.22
C GLU A 94 -5.43 -20.04 25.13
N SER A 95 -5.67 -19.47 23.94
CA SER A 95 -4.69 -19.46 22.85
C SER A 95 -3.40 -18.74 23.23
N LEU A 96 -3.53 -17.57 23.89
CA LEU A 96 -2.39 -16.81 24.42
C LEU A 96 -1.61 -17.59 25.48
N ARG A 97 -2.30 -18.38 26.31
CA ARG A 97 -1.67 -19.18 27.38
C ARG A 97 -0.98 -20.43 26.85
N SER A 98 -1.63 -21.14 25.94
CA SER A 98 -1.26 -22.50 25.52
C SER A 98 -0.39 -22.53 24.26
N ASN A 99 -0.51 -21.54 23.37
CA ASN A 99 0.19 -21.54 22.10
C ASN A 99 1.28 -20.46 22.07
N PRO A 100 2.58 -20.83 22.03
CA PRO A 100 3.68 -19.88 21.98
C PRO A 100 3.63 -18.90 20.79
N ALA A 101 3.04 -19.29 19.64
CA ALA A 101 2.95 -18.41 18.48
C ALA A 101 2.15 -17.14 18.76
N TRP A 102 1.17 -17.22 19.67
CA TRP A 102 0.35 -16.09 20.10
C TRP A 102 1.09 -15.14 21.04
N ARG A 103 2.31 -15.50 21.46
CA ARG A 103 3.17 -14.75 22.39
C ARG A 103 4.46 -14.31 21.72
N LEU A 104 4.45 -14.10 20.41
CA LEU A 104 5.60 -13.58 19.68
C LEU A 104 5.43 -12.09 19.36
N GLY A 105 6.53 -11.37 19.44
CA GLY A 105 6.62 -9.97 19.03
C GLY A 105 8.03 -9.60 18.59
N ASP A 106 8.13 -8.50 17.85
CA ASP A 106 9.41 -7.97 17.39
C ASP A 106 10.19 -7.26 18.52
N ARG A 107 11.45 -6.87 18.24
CA ARG A 107 12.26 -6.08 19.18
C ARG A 107 11.63 -4.74 19.57
N GLY A 108 10.73 -4.20 18.75
CA GLY A 108 9.95 -3.01 19.04
C GLY A 108 8.75 -3.24 19.97
N GLY A 109 8.54 -4.49 20.40
CA GLY A 109 7.44 -4.88 21.27
C GLY A 109 6.09 -4.94 20.56
N HIS A 110 6.06 -5.06 19.22
CA HIS A 110 4.80 -5.27 18.48
C HIS A 110 4.47 -6.74 18.40
N TRP A 111 3.22 -7.09 18.69
CA TRP A 111 2.72 -8.44 18.54
C TRP A 111 2.56 -8.81 17.07
N TYR A 112 2.90 -10.06 16.73
CA TYR A 112 2.69 -10.62 15.41
C TYR A 112 1.46 -11.50 15.41
N CYS A 113 0.57 -11.29 14.44
CA CYS A 113 -0.60 -12.14 14.30
C CYS A 113 -0.19 -13.53 13.79
N PRO A 114 -0.55 -14.62 14.48
CA PRO A 114 -0.23 -15.98 14.04
C PRO A 114 -0.85 -16.33 12.69
N TYR A 115 -1.86 -15.61 12.20
CA TYR A 115 -2.52 -15.91 10.93
C TYR A 115 -1.89 -15.22 9.73
N CYS A 116 -1.68 -13.90 9.79
CA CYS A 116 -1.08 -13.16 8.68
C CYS A 116 0.45 -13.07 8.77
N ALA A 117 1.05 -13.41 9.91
CA ALA A 117 2.48 -13.30 10.16
C ALA A 117 3.04 -11.88 9.96
N GLU A 118 2.21 -10.86 10.16
CA GLU A 118 2.58 -9.45 10.03
C GLU A 118 2.71 -8.75 11.39
N PRO A 119 3.58 -7.74 11.50
CA PRO A 119 3.66 -6.87 12.66
C PRO A 119 2.38 -6.04 12.80
N THR A 120 1.72 -6.13 13.95
CA THR A 120 0.52 -5.34 14.25
C THR A 120 0.86 -4.03 14.99
N PRO A 121 -0.06 -3.07 15.12
CA PRO A 121 0.12 -1.94 16.03
C PRO A 121 -0.02 -2.32 17.52
N ILE A 122 -0.43 -3.56 17.83
CA ILE A 122 -0.66 -4.03 19.18
C ILE A 122 0.68 -4.19 19.89
N ARG A 123 0.84 -3.54 21.05
CA ARG A 123 2.04 -3.64 21.87
C ARG A 123 1.86 -4.54 23.08
N TRP A 124 2.96 -5.11 23.54
CA TRP A 124 2.99 -5.89 24.78
C TRP A 124 2.77 -4.99 25.99
N HIS A 125 1.92 -5.45 26.92
CA HIS A 125 1.90 -4.91 28.28
C HIS A 125 2.88 -5.72 29.14
N THR A 126 3.68 -5.01 29.95
CA THR A 126 4.63 -5.58 30.91
C THR A 126 4.21 -5.29 32.36
N ASP A 127 2.92 -5.11 32.60
CA ASP A 127 2.40 -4.87 33.95
C ASP A 127 2.29 -6.21 34.69
N GLU A 128 2.65 -6.25 35.98
CA GLU A 128 3.00 -7.45 36.76
C GLU A 128 1.91 -8.55 36.80
N ALA A 129 0.68 -8.23 36.39
CA ALA A 129 -0.45 -9.15 36.34
C ALA A 129 -0.70 -9.82 34.96
N ARG A 130 -0.15 -9.31 33.85
CA ARG A 130 -0.43 -9.85 32.49
C ARG A 130 0.77 -9.68 31.55
N ILE A 131 1.40 -10.79 31.18
CA ILE A 131 2.43 -10.86 30.13
C ILE A 131 1.75 -11.25 28.81
N GLY A 132 1.52 -10.29 27.93
CA GLY A 132 0.93 -10.54 26.60
C GLY A 132 0.29 -9.32 25.94
N PRO A 133 -0.12 -9.43 24.66
CA PRO A 133 -0.90 -8.41 23.99
C PRO A 133 -2.29 -8.24 24.64
N PRO A 134 -2.84 -7.01 24.67
CA PRO A 134 -4.20 -6.77 25.17
C PRO A 134 -5.25 -7.49 24.30
N ILE A 135 -6.01 -8.39 24.94
CA ILE A 135 -6.97 -9.29 24.28
C ILE A 135 -8.00 -8.55 23.42
N ASP A 136 -8.49 -7.39 23.89
CA ASP A 136 -9.49 -6.62 23.14
C ASP A 136 -8.93 -6.06 21.83
N GLN A 137 -7.63 -5.71 21.80
CA GLN A 137 -6.96 -5.28 20.57
C GLN A 137 -6.68 -6.47 19.64
N VAL A 138 -6.29 -7.63 20.20
CA VAL A 138 -6.12 -8.88 19.43
C VAL A 138 -7.43 -9.25 18.76
N GLN A 139 -8.53 -9.20 19.51
CA GLN A 139 -9.88 -9.44 19.01
C GLN A 139 -10.24 -8.50 17.86
N ALA A 140 -10.05 -7.19 18.04
CA ALA A 140 -10.32 -6.19 17.00
C ALA A 140 -9.49 -6.42 15.73
N HIS A 141 -8.22 -6.80 15.86
CA HIS A 141 -7.38 -7.15 14.72
C HIS A 141 -7.94 -8.38 13.98
N LEU A 142 -8.27 -9.47 14.69
CA LEU A 142 -8.77 -10.69 14.08
C LEU A 142 -10.09 -10.51 13.33
N ASP A 143 -10.95 -9.56 13.74
CA ASP A 143 -12.20 -9.22 13.04
C ASP A 143 -11.97 -8.59 11.65
N THR A 144 -10.79 -7.99 11.45
CA THR A 144 -10.38 -7.34 10.20
C THR A 144 -9.27 -8.10 9.46
N CYS A 145 -8.70 -9.14 10.06
CA CYS A 145 -7.57 -9.89 9.50
C CYS A 145 -7.99 -10.72 8.29
N GLN A 146 -7.41 -10.44 7.13
CA GLN A 146 -7.72 -11.14 5.88
C GLN A 146 -7.37 -12.63 5.94
N ALA A 147 -6.23 -12.99 6.55
CA ALA A 147 -5.82 -14.38 6.69
C ALA A 147 -6.83 -15.22 7.48
N VAL A 148 -7.49 -14.62 8.48
CA VAL A 148 -8.57 -15.26 9.24
C VAL A 148 -9.82 -15.43 8.38
N ARG A 149 -10.19 -14.39 7.62
CA ARG A 149 -11.35 -14.43 6.69
C ARG A 149 -11.19 -15.46 5.58
N ASP A 150 -9.97 -15.61 5.08
CA ASP A 150 -9.57 -16.62 4.09
C ASP A 150 -9.54 -18.04 4.68
N GLY A 151 -9.74 -18.21 5.99
CA GLY A 151 -9.69 -19.51 6.66
C GLY A 151 -8.28 -20.11 6.75
N ARG A 152 -7.23 -19.28 6.70
CA ARG A 152 -5.85 -19.76 6.85
C ARG A 152 -5.62 -20.30 8.25
N LYS A 153 -4.73 -21.30 8.36
CA LYS A 153 -4.30 -21.83 9.65
C LYS A 153 -3.22 -20.95 10.26
N PRO A 154 -3.12 -20.86 11.59
CA PRO A 154 -2.06 -20.11 12.24
C PRO A 154 -0.69 -20.76 11.97
N HIS A 155 0.32 -19.93 11.79
CA HIS A 155 1.73 -20.30 11.70
C HIS A 155 2.21 -20.92 13.01
N SER A 156 3.21 -21.81 12.92
CA SER A 156 3.90 -22.34 14.10
C SER A 156 4.77 -21.25 14.75
N ALA A 157 5.12 -21.45 16.02
CA ALA A 157 5.97 -20.51 16.73
C ALA A 157 7.37 -20.42 16.10
N GLU A 158 7.92 -21.53 15.61
CA GLU A 158 9.22 -21.57 14.94
C GLU A 158 9.20 -20.79 13.63
N ALA A 159 8.18 -21.01 12.79
CA ALA A 159 8.03 -20.31 11.52
C ALA A 159 7.86 -18.80 11.73
N LEU A 160 7.02 -18.41 12.71
CA LEU A 160 6.79 -17.00 13.01
C LEU A 160 8.04 -16.33 13.62
N THR A 161 8.82 -17.06 14.41
CA THR A 161 10.10 -16.56 14.96
C THR A 161 11.09 -16.25 13.86
N LEU A 162 11.23 -17.11 12.84
CA LEU A 162 12.11 -16.84 11.69
C LEU A 162 11.68 -15.59 10.93
N ILE A 163 10.37 -15.43 10.69
CA ILE A 163 9.81 -14.24 10.03
C ILE A 163 10.13 -12.96 10.84
N ILE A 164 9.96 -13.01 12.15
CA ILE A 164 10.26 -11.88 13.04
C ILE A 164 11.76 -11.57 13.03
N GLN A 165 12.62 -12.59 13.09
CA GLN A 165 14.07 -12.42 13.05
C GLN A 165 14.53 -11.77 11.74
N ASP A 166 13.98 -12.18 10.61
CA ASP A 166 14.27 -11.57 9.31
C ASP A 166 13.79 -10.11 9.25
N ALA A 167 12.59 -9.83 9.77
CA ALA A 167 12.05 -8.47 9.83
C ALA A 167 12.88 -7.55 10.74
N ASP A 168 13.29 -8.03 11.93
CA ASP A 168 14.15 -7.30 12.86
C ASP A 168 15.55 -7.04 12.26
N CYS A 169 16.14 -8.06 11.62
CA CYS A 169 17.42 -7.94 10.93
C CYS A 169 17.35 -6.88 9.82
N TYR A 170 16.28 -6.91 9.02
CA TYR A 170 16.02 -5.92 7.98
C TYR A 170 15.84 -4.50 8.52
N ALA A 171 15.08 -4.32 9.61
CA ALA A 171 14.86 -3.03 10.23
C ALA A 171 16.17 -2.44 10.81
N GLU A 172 16.95 -3.26 11.51
CA GLU A 172 18.26 -2.86 12.06
C GLU A 172 19.23 -2.45 10.94
N LEU A 173 19.26 -3.24 9.86
CA LEU A 173 20.11 -2.96 8.72
C LEU A 173 19.69 -1.68 7.99
N THR A 174 18.39 -1.45 7.82
CA THR A 174 17.85 -0.21 7.23
C THR A 174 18.24 1.02 8.05
N ALA A 175 18.15 0.95 9.38
CA ALA A 175 18.58 2.04 10.26
C ALA A 175 20.10 2.30 10.14
N LYS A 176 20.92 1.25 10.10
CA LYS A 176 22.37 1.35 9.84
C LYS A 176 22.66 1.97 8.47
N MET A 177 21.86 1.66 7.44
CA MET A 177 22.04 2.24 6.11
C MET A 177 21.77 3.75 6.11
N ARG A 178 20.72 4.22 6.79
CA ARG A 178 20.47 5.67 6.95
C ARG A 178 21.68 6.37 7.55
N GLN A 179 22.21 5.84 8.66
CA GLN A 179 23.39 6.39 9.31
C GLN A 179 24.62 6.38 8.38
N LYS A 180 24.88 5.27 7.69
CA LYS A 180 26.03 5.14 6.79
C LYS A 180 25.95 6.06 5.57
N ILE A 181 24.75 6.24 5.01
CA ILE A 181 24.55 7.23 3.94
C ILE A 181 24.94 8.61 4.44
N GLU A 182 24.55 8.99 5.66
CA GLU A 182 24.88 10.30 6.23
C GLU A 182 26.38 10.48 6.51
N THR A 183 27.05 9.46 7.08
CA THR A 183 28.42 9.59 7.61
C THR A 183 29.52 9.16 6.65
N GLU A 184 29.24 8.30 5.67
CA GLU A 184 30.24 7.67 4.80
C GLU A 184 29.95 7.95 3.31
N PRO A 185 30.71 8.84 2.64
CA PRO A 185 30.49 9.18 1.22
C PRO A 185 30.57 7.98 0.25
N SER A 186 31.27 6.92 0.63
CA SER A 186 31.35 5.68 -0.16
C SER A 186 29.98 5.00 -0.36
N TRP A 187 29.01 5.25 0.53
CA TRP A 187 27.65 4.72 0.41
C TRP A 187 26.77 5.54 -0.52
N ARG A 188 27.25 6.68 -1.04
CA ARG A 188 26.54 7.52 -2.02
C ARG A 188 27.06 7.37 -3.45
N GLN A 189 27.89 6.37 -3.71
CA GLN A 189 28.42 6.13 -5.05
C GLN A 189 27.31 5.64 -5.98
N ALA A 190 27.09 6.35 -7.08
CA ALA A 190 26.13 5.99 -8.11
C ALA A 190 26.84 5.64 -9.43
N SER A 191 26.22 4.77 -10.23
CA SER A 191 26.57 4.61 -11.64
C SER A 191 26.24 5.87 -12.44
N SER A 192 26.66 5.92 -13.70
CA SER A 192 26.26 6.97 -14.65
C SER A 192 24.75 7.09 -14.85
N SER A 193 23.99 6.06 -14.48
CA SER A 193 22.51 6.01 -14.54
C SER A 193 21.85 6.23 -13.18
N GLY A 194 22.56 6.74 -12.17
CA GLY A 194 22.00 7.05 -10.85
C GLY A 194 21.78 5.84 -9.92
N LYS A 195 22.16 4.63 -10.34
CA LYS A 195 21.98 3.41 -9.53
C LYS A 195 23.10 3.27 -8.51
N TRP A 196 22.75 2.99 -7.26
CA TRP A 196 23.72 2.82 -6.19
C TRP A 196 24.70 1.68 -6.47
N ILE A 197 25.99 1.93 -6.28
CA ILE A 197 27.04 0.94 -6.38
C ILE A 197 27.29 0.36 -4.99
N CYS A 198 26.97 -0.92 -4.82
CA CYS A 198 27.14 -1.60 -3.55
C CYS A 198 28.64 -1.70 -3.19
N PRO A 199 29.10 -1.18 -2.03
CA PRO A 199 30.52 -1.24 -1.64
C PRO A 199 31.05 -2.67 -1.44
N LYS A 200 30.16 -3.65 -1.21
CA LYS A 200 30.54 -5.06 -0.99
C LYS A 200 30.76 -5.82 -2.29
N CYS A 201 29.79 -5.81 -3.19
CA CYS A 201 29.89 -6.54 -4.46
C CYS A 201 30.46 -5.70 -5.61
N ARG A 202 30.63 -4.38 -5.39
CA ARG A 202 31.16 -3.39 -6.34
C ARG A 202 30.40 -3.34 -7.67
N ARG A 203 29.09 -3.60 -7.63
CA ARG A 203 28.22 -3.53 -8.81
C ARG A 203 27.11 -2.50 -8.58
N PRO A 204 26.67 -1.82 -9.66
CA PRO A 204 25.40 -1.10 -9.64
C PRO A 204 24.29 -2.07 -9.27
N VAL A 205 23.49 -1.71 -8.27
CA VAL A 205 22.29 -2.46 -7.87
C VAL A 205 21.12 -1.85 -8.62
N PRO A 206 20.54 -2.54 -9.62
CA PRO A 206 19.52 -1.93 -10.48
C PRO A 206 18.28 -1.43 -9.71
N GLU A 207 17.99 -2.07 -8.58
CA GLU A 207 16.83 -1.81 -7.73
C GLU A 207 17.01 -0.63 -6.77
N VAL A 208 18.24 -0.12 -6.59
CA VAL A 208 18.54 0.94 -5.64
C VAL A 208 18.88 2.21 -6.42
N ASP A 209 17.90 3.10 -6.55
CA ASP A 209 18.10 4.39 -7.18
C ASP A 209 18.48 5.44 -6.13
N ILE A 210 19.58 6.14 -6.39
CA ILE A 210 20.07 7.25 -5.56
C ILE A 210 20.37 8.48 -6.42
N SER A 211 19.76 8.57 -7.61
CA SER A 211 19.86 9.74 -8.49
C SER A 211 19.38 11.00 -7.76
N THR A 212 18.41 10.86 -6.85
CA THR A 212 17.82 11.97 -6.11
C THR A 212 18.07 11.88 -4.61
N ASP A 213 18.14 13.03 -3.94
CA ASP A 213 18.28 13.10 -2.48
C ASP A 213 17.05 12.55 -1.76
N LEU A 214 15.86 12.70 -2.37
CA LEU A 214 14.63 12.09 -1.87
C LEU A 214 14.75 10.56 -1.90
N LEU A 215 15.14 9.97 -3.02
CA LEU A 215 15.31 8.53 -3.13
C LEU A 215 16.44 8.04 -2.21
N LEU A 216 17.57 8.74 -2.16
CA LEU A 216 18.71 8.42 -1.29
C LEU A 216 18.34 8.40 0.19
N THR A 217 17.51 9.33 0.67
CA THR A 217 17.18 9.45 2.10
C THR A 217 15.93 8.68 2.50
N SER A 218 14.96 8.50 1.61
CA SER A 218 13.66 7.90 1.95
C SER A 218 13.53 6.43 1.56
N VAL A 219 14.00 6.06 0.35
CA VAL A 219 13.75 4.77 -0.30
C VAL A 219 15.00 3.87 -0.28
N ALA A 220 16.14 4.42 -0.68
CA ALA A 220 17.39 3.70 -0.83
C ALA A 220 17.86 2.96 0.42
N PRO A 221 17.72 3.46 1.68
CA PRO A 221 18.21 2.74 2.85
C PRO A 221 17.57 1.35 3.01
N ALA A 222 16.28 1.25 2.70
CA ALA A 222 15.51 0.02 2.80
C ALA A 222 15.86 -0.95 1.65
N GLN A 223 16.06 -0.44 0.44
CA GLN A 223 16.46 -1.26 -0.72
C GLN A 223 17.92 -1.74 -0.61
N MET A 224 18.84 -0.88 -0.13
CA MET A 224 20.21 -1.24 0.22
C MET A 224 20.24 -2.36 1.25
N ALA A 225 19.47 -2.24 2.34
CA ALA A 225 19.37 -3.28 3.35
C ALA A 225 18.89 -4.61 2.74
N ARG A 226 17.89 -4.57 1.86
CA ARG A 226 17.37 -5.77 1.17
C ARG A 226 18.44 -6.44 0.33
N HIS A 227 19.16 -5.67 -0.48
CA HIS A 227 20.28 -6.17 -1.28
C HIS A 227 21.36 -6.81 -0.39
N LEU A 228 21.72 -6.15 0.71
CA LEU A 228 22.80 -6.60 1.60
C LEU A 228 22.50 -7.91 2.32
N LEU A 229 21.23 -8.24 2.59
CA LEU A 229 20.84 -9.53 3.16
C LEU A 229 21.19 -10.72 2.25
N GLY A 230 21.30 -10.50 0.93
CA GLY A 230 21.69 -11.51 -0.06
C GLY A 230 23.05 -11.26 -0.73
N CYS A 231 23.76 -10.20 -0.36
CA CYS A 231 24.98 -9.76 -1.06
C CYS A 231 26.22 -10.56 -0.61
N ASN A 232 26.46 -11.70 -1.26
CA ASN A 232 27.72 -12.45 -1.13
C ASN A 232 28.73 -11.93 -2.17
N GLY A 233 29.84 -11.33 -1.69
CA GLY A 233 30.84 -10.64 -2.49
C GLY A 233 31.74 -11.55 -3.34
N HIS A 234 31.19 -12.22 -4.36
CA HIS A 234 31.97 -12.92 -5.39
C HIS A 234 31.96 -12.18 -6.74
N PRO A 235 33.10 -12.13 -7.45
CA PRO A 235 33.18 -11.53 -8.78
C PRO A 235 32.48 -12.47 -9.78
N ALA A 236 31.60 -11.93 -10.62
CA ALA A 236 31.12 -12.63 -11.80
C ALA A 236 32.23 -12.55 -12.86
N PRO A 237 32.46 -13.60 -13.64
CA PRO A 237 33.54 -13.64 -14.60
C PRO A 237 33.34 -12.55 -15.65
N ALA A 238 34.43 -11.87 -15.99
CA ALA A 238 34.48 -10.87 -17.05
C ALA A 238 33.94 -11.47 -18.35
N GLN A 239 32.95 -10.81 -18.96
CA GLN A 239 32.57 -11.10 -20.33
C GLN A 239 33.78 -10.78 -21.24
N PRO A 240 34.20 -11.67 -22.15
CA PRO A 240 35.31 -11.38 -23.05
C PRO A 240 34.91 -10.27 -24.01
N GLN A 241 35.71 -9.20 -24.03
CA GLN A 241 35.70 -8.19 -25.07
C GLN A 241 35.96 -8.87 -26.41
N ARG A 242 35.01 -8.78 -27.35
CA ARG A 242 35.24 -9.14 -28.75
C ARG A 242 36.04 -8.01 -29.39
N SER A 243 37.34 -8.22 -29.54
CA SER A 243 38.20 -7.45 -30.43
C SER A 243 37.94 -7.83 -31.90
N ALA A 244 38.08 -6.85 -32.77
CA ALA A 244 37.90 -6.98 -34.21
C ALA A 244 39.15 -7.53 -34.93
N ALA A 245 38.88 -8.05 -36.14
CA ALA A 245 39.75 -8.31 -37.31
C ALA A 245 40.39 -9.72 -37.44
N PRO A 246 40.75 -10.17 -38.67
CA PRO A 246 40.32 -9.79 -40.03
C PRO A 246 39.84 -10.99 -40.88
N ALA A 247 39.32 -10.69 -42.08
CA ALA A 247 38.86 -11.64 -43.09
C ALA A 247 40.00 -12.38 -43.79
N GLU A 248 39.80 -13.68 -44.08
CA GLU A 248 40.56 -14.44 -45.07
C GLU A 248 39.70 -15.53 -45.72
N SER A 249 40.07 -15.86 -46.94
CA SER A 249 39.25 -16.28 -48.08
C SER A 249 39.33 -17.77 -48.46
N ALA A 250 38.42 -18.15 -49.38
CA ALA A 250 38.47 -19.23 -50.40
C ALA A 250 37.67 -20.53 -50.08
N PRO A 251 37.26 -21.35 -51.09
CA PRO A 251 37.19 -21.16 -52.56
C PRO A 251 35.79 -21.51 -53.17
N PRO A 252 35.59 -21.40 -54.51
CA PRO A 252 34.27 -21.32 -55.14
C PRO A 252 33.82 -22.56 -55.97
N GLN A 253 32.51 -22.56 -56.28
CA GLN A 253 31.82 -23.06 -57.50
C GLN A 253 31.57 -24.59 -57.66
N PRO A 254 30.56 -25.05 -58.46
CA PRO A 254 30.09 -24.44 -59.72
C PRO A 254 28.57 -24.35 -59.96
N ALA A 255 28.27 -23.67 -61.07
CA ALA A 255 26.96 -23.26 -61.56
C ALA A 255 26.44 -24.13 -62.74
N THR A 256 25.20 -23.81 -63.16
CA THR A 256 24.53 -23.96 -64.48
C THR A 256 23.49 -25.09 -64.64
N PRO A 257 22.50 -24.97 -65.57
CA PRO A 257 21.84 -23.76 -66.10
C PRO A 257 20.30 -23.88 -66.37
N GLY A 258 19.64 -22.71 -66.50
CA GLY A 258 18.79 -22.39 -67.67
C GLY A 258 17.28 -22.62 -67.62
N ALA A 259 16.49 -21.53 -67.71
CA ALA A 259 15.54 -21.26 -68.81
C ALA A 259 14.69 -20.00 -68.54
N ALA A 260 14.40 -19.27 -69.62
CA ALA A 260 13.87 -17.91 -69.71
C ALA A 260 12.31 -17.87 -69.90
N PRO A 261 11.66 -16.68 -69.99
CA PRO A 261 10.28 -16.43 -69.56
C PRO A 261 9.23 -16.42 -70.68
N ARG A 262 7.92 -16.42 -70.32
CA ARG A 262 6.83 -15.54 -70.86
C ARG A 262 5.42 -15.90 -70.31
N PRO A 263 4.40 -15.02 -70.49
CA PRO A 263 3.32 -14.77 -69.51
C PRO A 263 1.97 -15.40 -69.90
N SER A 264 0.98 -15.34 -69.00
CA SER A 264 -0.42 -14.91 -69.25
C SER A 264 -1.44 -15.52 -68.27
N ALA A 265 -2.45 -14.71 -67.96
CA ALA A 265 -3.83 -15.04 -67.61
C ALA A 265 -4.21 -15.50 -66.19
N ALA A 266 -4.88 -14.55 -65.53
CA ALA A 266 -6.06 -14.69 -64.68
C ALA A 266 -6.76 -16.07 -64.62
N ALA A 267 -7.07 -16.51 -63.39
CA ALA A 267 -8.44 -16.83 -62.96
C ALA A 267 -8.44 -17.27 -61.48
N THR A 268 -9.21 -16.53 -60.68
CA THR A 268 -10.07 -16.97 -59.57
C THR A 268 -10.02 -18.44 -59.10
N ALA A 269 -9.68 -18.65 -57.82
CA ALA A 269 -10.48 -19.43 -56.85
C ALA A 269 -9.74 -19.47 -55.50
N ALA A 270 -10.47 -19.19 -54.41
CA ALA A 270 -9.97 -19.28 -53.04
C ALA A 270 -9.76 -20.73 -52.58
N PRO A 271 -8.80 -20.97 -51.66
CA PRO A 271 -8.99 -22.00 -50.63
C PRO A 271 -8.71 -21.49 -49.20
N GLU A 272 -9.33 -22.20 -48.27
CA GLU A 272 -9.47 -21.98 -46.84
C GLU A 272 -8.16 -21.79 -46.05
N PRO A 273 -8.20 -21.13 -44.86
CA PRO A 273 -7.00 -20.83 -44.09
C PRO A 273 -6.46 -22.07 -43.36
N GLY A 274 -5.23 -22.47 -43.73
CA GLY A 274 -4.41 -23.38 -42.94
C GLY A 274 -3.94 -22.77 -41.61
N PRO A 275 -3.44 -23.58 -40.67
CA PRO A 275 -3.20 -23.17 -39.29
C PRO A 275 -2.11 -22.10 -39.22
N GLN A 276 -2.47 -20.94 -38.65
CA GLN A 276 -1.58 -19.80 -38.49
C GLN A 276 -0.36 -20.19 -37.64
N ALA A 277 0.82 -19.96 -38.21
CA ALA A 277 2.10 -20.06 -37.52
C ALA A 277 2.13 -19.09 -36.32
N ARG A 278 2.63 -19.58 -35.18
CA ARG A 278 2.88 -18.76 -33.99
C ARG A 278 3.82 -17.58 -34.32
N PRO A 279 3.54 -16.35 -33.89
CA PRO A 279 4.50 -15.25 -34.03
C PRO A 279 5.71 -15.52 -33.12
N GLN A 280 6.92 -15.33 -33.65
CA GLN A 280 8.13 -15.29 -32.85
C GLN A 280 8.17 -13.98 -32.03
N PRO A 281 8.63 -13.98 -30.77
CA PRO A 281 8.73 -12.77 -29.97
C PRO A 281 10.07 -12.09 -30.28
N GLY A 282 10.06 -10.98 -31.02
CA GLY A 282 11.29 -10.25 -31.34
C GLY A 282 11.13 -8.97 -32.16
N GLY A 283 9.94 -8.37 -32.23
CA GLY A 283 9.74 -7.06 -32.87
C GLY A 283 9.59 -5.97 -31.83
N GLU A 284 10.40 -4.91 -31.92
CA GLU A 284 10.14 -3.65 -31.21
C GLU A 284 8.70 -3.17 -31.49
N PRO A 285 7.98 -2.63 -30.50
CA PRO A 285 6.64 -2.14 -30.73
C PRO A 285 6.67 -1.03 -31.78
N SER A 286 6.02 -1.26 -32.93
CA SER A 286 5.83 -0.29 -33.99
C SER A 286 5.36 1.06 -33.43
N GLY A 287 5.98 2.18 -33.83
CA GLY A 287 5.70 3.53 -33.27
C GLY A 287 4.22 3.94 -33.22
N LEU A 288 3.40 3.40 -34.13
CA LEU A 288 1.95 3.57 -34.17
C LEU A 288 1.22 3.07 -32.88
N ASN A 289 1.82 2.12 -32.16
CA ASN A 289 1.23 1.52 -30.97
C ASN A 289 1.49 2.37 -29.71
N LEU A 290 2.64 3.06 -29.64
CA LEU A 290 2.95 3.96 -28.54
C LEU A 290 2.21 5.30 -28.64
N GLU A 291 1.99 5.84 -29.85
CA GLU A 291 1.19 7.06 -30.03
C GLU A 291 -0.26 6.86 -29.55
N ARG A 292 -0.85 5.69 -29.85
CA ARG A 292 -2.16 5.32 -29.32
C ARG A 292 -2.15 5.09 -27.81
N ALA A 293 -1.10 4.45 -27.28
CA ALA A 293 -0.96 4.27 -25.84
C ALA A 293 -0.86 5.62 -25.11
N ARG A 294 -0.11 6.57 -25.66
CA ARG A 294 -0.03 7.96 -25.19
C ARG A 294 -1.39 8.63 -25.17
N GLU A 295 -2.16 8.53 -26.25
CA GLU A 295 -3.52 9.10 -26.29
C GLU A 295 -4.42 8.50 -25.22
N ILE A 296 -4.34 7.18 -24.99
CA ILE A 296 -5.13 6.48 -23.98
C ILE A 296 -4.73 6.96 -22.57
N VAL A 297 -3.43 6.98 -22.28
CA VAL A 297 -2.89 7.43 -20.98
C VAL A 297 -3.24 8.90 -20.72
N HIS A 298 -3.11 9.75 -21.72
CA HIS A 298 -3.47 11.16 -21.60
C HIS A 298 -4.98 11.36 -21.38
N LYS A 299 -5.83 10.54 -22.03
CA LYS A 299 -7.28 10.50 -21.77
C LYS A 299 -7.63 9.96 -20.38
N MET A 300 -6.70 9.32 -19.67
CA MET A 300 -6.93 8.95 -18.28
C MET A 300 -6.83 10.15 -17.36
N LEU A 301 -6.04 11.18 -17.67
CA LEU A 301 -6.00 12.40 -16.87
C LEU A 301 -7.32 13.19 -17.00
N PRO A 302 -7.72 13.96 -15.97
CA PRO A 302 -8.93 14.78 -16.06
C PRO A 302 -8.90 15.73 -17.26
N ALA A 303 -9.85 15.57 -18.18
CA ALA A 303 -10.02 16.50 -19.30
C ALA A 303 -10.56 17.86 -18.85
N GLU A 304 -11.39 17.85 -17.81
CA GLU A 304 -11.94 19.05 -17.16
C GLU A 304 -11.75 18.95 -15.65
N LEU A 305 -11.39 20.08 -15.04
CA LEU A 305 -11.27 20.19 -13.58
C LEU A 305 -12.63 20.58 -12.97
N PRO A 306 -12.99 20.04 -11.80
CA PRO A 306 -14.20 20.46 -11.10
C PRO A 306 -14.18 21.97 -10.82
N LYS A 307 -15.28 22.65 -11.13
CA LYS A 307 -15.48 24.06 -10.77
C LYS A 307 -16.07 24.13 -9.37
N LEU A 308 -15.37 24.81 -8.46
CA LEU A 308 -15.79 24.95 -7.07
C LEU A 308 -16.01 26.43 -6.76
N GLU A 309 -17.16 26.75 -6.17
CA GLU A 309 -17.44 28.12 -5.72
C GLU A 309 -16.45 28.53 -4.62
N GLY A 310 -15.87 29.72 -4.74
CA GLY A 310 -14.87 30.23 -3.78
C GLY A 310 -13.48 29.61 -3.91
N TYR A 311 -13.20 28.86 -4.98
CA TYR A 311 -11.87 28.31 -5.25
C TYR A 311 -11.44 28.49 -6.71
N ASP A 312 -10.15 28.73 -6.91
CA ASP A 312 -9.48 28.66 -8.21
C ASP A 312 -8.57 27.43 -8.22
N LEU A 313 -8.71 26.58 -9.23
CA LEU A 313 -7.99 25.32 -9.36
C LEU A 313 -7.39 25.23 -10.76
N TYR A 314 -6.11 24.91 -10.84
CA TYR A 314 -5.44 24.67 -12.11
C TYR A 314 -4.41 23.55 -11.99
N CYS A 315 -4.34 22.71 -13.01
CA CYS A 315 -3.38 21.62 -13.13
C CYS A 315 -2.64 21.72 -14.45
N VAL A 316 -1.36 21.40 -14.45
CA VAL A 316 -0.54 21.23 -15.65
C VAL A 316 0.17 19.90 -15.58
N TYR A 317 0.24 19.24 -16.74
CA TYR A 317 1.06 18.06 -16.94
C TYR A 317 1.88 18.21 -18.22
N ARG A 318 3.19 18.06 -18.11
CA ARG A 318 4.15 18.10 -19.21
C ARG A 318 5.00 16.81 -19.14
N PRO A 319 4.64 15.78 -19.91
CA PRO A 319 5.39 14.53 -19.90
C PRO A 319 6.78 14.69 -20.54
N LEU A 320 7.76 13.93 -20.06
CA LEU A 320 9.09 13.81 -20.64
C LEU A 320 9.04 13.05 -21.96
N ASP A 321 8.38 11.88 -21.93
CA ASP A 321 8.32 10.92 -23.02
C ASP A 321 6.89 10.76 -23.55
N MET A 322 6.69 9.86 -24.52
CA MET A 322 5.35 9.59 -25.03
C MET A 322 4.40 9.05 -23.95
N VAL A 323 4.91 8.32 -22.95
CA VAL A 323 4.12 7.74 -21.87
C VAL A 323 4.89 7.91 -20.56
N GLY A 324 4.32 8.72 -19.66
CA GLY A 324 4.89 9.05 -18.35
C GLY A 324 4.30 8.25 -17.19
N GLY A 325 5.03 8.24 -16.07
CA GLY A 325 4.61 7.63 -14.80
C GLY A 325 3.87 8.60 -13.90
N ASP A 326 4.17 9.90 -14.02
CA ASP A 326 3.52 10.98 -13.29
C ASP A 326 2.04 11.12 -13.66
N PHE A 327 1.24 11.47 -12.66
CA PHE A 327 -0.17 11.74 -12.85
C PHE A 327 -0.73 12.73 -11.83
N TYR A 328 -1.86 13.30 -12.21
CA TYR A 328 -2.71 14.03 -11.29
C TYR A 328 -4.17 13.61 -11.48
N ASP A 329 -4.97 13.83 -10.44
CA ASP A 329 -6.42 13.64 -10.52
C ASP A 329 -7.16 14.65 -9.66
N CYS A 330 -8.34 15.06 -10.11
CA CYS A 330 -9.26 15.89 -9.35
C CYS A 330 -10.69 15.41 -9.60
N PHE A 331 -11.42 15.09 -8.53
CA PHE A 331 -12.78 14.62 -8.65
C PHE A 331 -13.60 14.91 -7.40
N LEU A 332 -14.91 15.13 -7.60
CA LEU A 332 -15.85 15.27 -6.49
C LEU A 332 -16.10 13.90 -5.85
N VAL A 333 -15.96 13.84 -4.54
CA VAL A 333 -16.34 12.70 -3.70
C VAL A 333 -17.77 12.88 -3.19
N SER A 334 -18.16 14.14 -2.96
CA SER A 334 -19.52 14.56 -2.65
C SER A 334 -19.76 15.97 -3.24
N PRO A 335 -20.97 16.54 -3.15
CA PRO A 335 -21.24 17.89 -3.66
C PRO A 335 -20.35 18.99 -3.08
N HIS A 336 -19.74 18.74 -1.91
CA HIS A 336 -18.92 19.72 -1.19
C HIS A 336 -17.50 19.23 -0.89
N GLU A 337 -17.16 18.00 -1.26
CA GLU A 337 -15.84 17.42 -1.03
C GLU A 337 -15.17 17.07 -2.35
N MET A 338 -13.97 17.58 -2.57
CA MET A 338 -13.16 17.30 -3.75
C MET A 338 -11.86 16.60 -3.35
N ALA A 339 -11.59 15.47 -3.97
CA ALA A 339 -10.31 14.80 -3.91
C ALA A 339 -9.35 15.42 -4.93
N MET A 340 -8.09 15.57 -4.52
CA MET A 340 -6.97 16.02 -5.34
C MET A 340 -5.82 15.04 -5.15
N VAL A 341 -5.19 14.65 -6.24
CA VAL A 341 -4.08 13.70 -6.24
C VAL A 341 -2.98 14.21 -7.15
N VAL A 342 -1.74 14.11 -6.69
CA VAL A 342 -0.55 14.13 -7.54
C VAL A 342 0.31 12.94 -7.13
N GLY A 343 0.86 12.22 -8.10
CA GLY A 343 1.71 11.08 -7.83
C GLY A 343 2.66 10.79 -8.99
N ASP A 344 3.62 9.94 -8.69
CA ASP A 344 4.71 9.51 -9.56
C ASP A 344 4.93 8.00 -9.38
N VAL A 345 5.03 7.29 -10.50
CA VAL A 345 5.29 5.86 -10.55
C VAL A 345 6.75 5.63 -10.91
N SER A 346 7.46 4.88 -10.07
CA SER A 346 8.85 4.51 -10.35
C SER A 346 8.99 3.78 -11.69
N GLY A 347 9.86 4.26 -12.56
CA GLY A 347 10.06 3.72 -13.91
C GLY A 347 9.51 4.66 -14.98
N HIS A 348 9.43 4.19 -16.23
CA HIS A 348 8.90 5.00 -17.33
C HIS A 348 8.23 4.12 -18.39
N GLY A 349 7.52 4.74 -19.32
CA GLY A 349 6.88 4.05 -20.43
C GLY A 349 5.59 3.31 -20.03
N LEU A 350 5.26 2.26 -20.80
CA LEU A 350 3.94 1.64 -20.73
C LEU A 350 3.67 0.95 -19.40
N GLU A 351 4.67 0.31 -18.80
CA GLU A 351 4.52 -0.36 -17.49
C GLU A 351 4.14 0.66 -16.40
N ALA A 352 4.87 1.77 -16.31
CA ALA A 352 4.57 2.85 -15.36
C ALA A 352 3.15 3.40 -15.56
N ALA A 353 2.73 3.58 -16.81
CA ALA A 353 1.38 4.03 -17.10
C ALA A 353 0.26 3.03 -16.74
N MET A 354 0.50 1.72 -16.85
CA MET A 354 -0.47 0.72 -16.37
C MET A 354 -0.63 0.81 -14.85
N VAL A 355 0.48 0.94 -14.13
CA VAL A 355 0.49 1.08 -12.67
C VAL A 355 -0.17 2.38 -12.25
N MET A 356 0.10 3.49 -12.94
CA MET A 356 -0.60 4.76 -12.75
C MET A 356 -2.11 4.58 -12.91
N ALA A 357 -2.56 3.90 -13.96
CA ALA A 357 -3.99 3.66 -14.21
C ALA A 357 -4.63 2.85 -13.07
N MET A 358 -3.94 1.82 -12.57
CA MET A 358 -4.38 0.99 -11.44
C MET A 358 -4.49 1.81 -10.15
N VAL A 359 -3.43 2.54 -9.79
CA VAL A 359 -3.39 3.38 -8.58
C VAL A 359 -4.49 4.44 -8.65
N ARG A 360 -4.59 5.16 -9.75
CA ARG A 360 -5.62 6.18 -9.94
C ARG A 360 -7.03 5.60 -9.80
N LYS A 361 -7.27 4.43 -10.39
CA LYS A 361 -8.58 3.76 -10.29
C LYS A 361 -8.88 3.33 -8.85
N SER A 362 -7.91 2.74 -8.16
CA SER A 362 -8.04 2.31 -6.76
C SER A 362 -8.30 3.51 -5.84
N LEU A 363 -7.56 4.61 -5.99
CA LEU A 363 -7.80 5.86 -5.25
C LEU A 363 -9.24 6.36 -5.42
N ARG A 364 -9.76 6.39 -6.66
CA ARG A 364 -11.14 6.80 -6.93
C ARG A 364 -12.17 5.88 -6.29
N LEU A 365 -11.94 4.57 -6.31
CA LEU A 365 -12.86 3.59 -5.70
C LEU A 365 -12.90 3.76 -4.19
N HIS A 366 -11.73 3.85 -3.55
CA HIS A 366 -11.63 3.99 -2.10
C HIS A 366 -12.11 5.37 -1.61
N ALA A 367 -11.92 6.42 -2.40
CA ALA A 367 -12.46 7.74 -2.10
C ALA A 367 -13.99 7.75 -1.95
N GLN A 368 -14.72 6.85 -2.61
CA GLN A 368 -16.18 6.75 -2.46
C GLN A 368 -16.61 6.06 -1.15
N GLN A 369 -15.73 5.23 -0.58
CA GLN A 369 -16.03 4.39 0.59
C GLN A 369 -15.48 4.98 1.88
N TYR A 370 -14.33 5.65 1.80
CA TYR A 370 -13.57 6.14 2.94
C TYR A 370 -13.50 7.67 2.92
N ARG A 371 -13.51 8.26 4.12
CA ARG A 371 -13.61 9.73 4.31
C ARG A 371 -12.30 10.41 4.62
N THR A 372 -11.22 9.66 4.87
CA THR A 372 -9.92 10.24 5.25
C THR A 372 -8.85 9.90 4.21
N PRO A 373 -8.00 10.87 3.81
CA PRO A 373 -6.84 10.65 2.95
C PRO A 373 -5.98 9.44 3.35
N ALA A 374 -5.71 9.27 4.63
CA ALA A 374 -4.88 8.17 5.11
C ALA A 374 -5.51 6.80 4.81
N GLU A 375 -6.82 6.65 5.03
CA GLU A 375 -7.49 5.37 4.79
C GLU A 375 -7.59 5.07 3.29
N VAL A 376 -7.85 6.08 2.45
CA VAL A 376 -7.85 5.92 0.99
C VAL A 376 -6.48 5.41 0.50
N LEU A 377 -5.39 6.01 0.99
CA LEU A 377 -4.04 5.59 0.65
C LEU A 377 -3.70 4.18 1.19
N ARG A 378 -4.11 3.82 2.41
CA ARG A 378 -3.91 2.47 2.95
C ARG A 378 -4.58 1.40 2.10
N ARG A 379 -5.83 1.64 1.72
CA ARG A 379 -6.59 0.71 0.89
C ARG A 379 -6.00 0.59 -0.52
N THR A 380 -5.58 1.71 -1.07
CA THR A 380 -4.86 1.73 -2.34
C THR A 380 -3.54 0.96 -2.26
N ASN A 381 -2.77 1.13 -1.19
CA ASN A 381 -1.54 0.38 -0.96
C ASN A 381 -1.80 -1.12 -0.86
N LEU A 382 -2.89 -1.54 -0.19
CA LEU A 382 -3.27 -2.94 -0.08
C LEU A 382 -3.61 -3.55 -1.45
N ASP A 383 -4.39 -2.85 -2.28
CA ASP A 383 -4.75 -3.32 -3.63
C ASP A 383 -3.50 -3.56 -4.47
N ILE A 384 -2.61 -2.57 -4.54
CA ILE A 384 -1.47 -2.63 -5.46
C ILE A 384 -0.33 -3.51 -4.94
N ASN A 385 -0.18 -3.69 -3.62
CA ASN A 385 0.85 -4.57 -3.05
C ASN A 385 0.73 -6.03 -3.53
N ALA A 386 -0.51 -6.47 -3.81
CA ALA A 386 -0.77 -7.81 -4.29
C ALA A 386 -0.40 -8.00 -5.77
N GLU A 387 -0.38 -6.92 -6.54
CA GLU A 387 -0.28 -6.94 -8.01
C GLU A 387 1.10 -6.50 -8.52
N LEU A 388 1.74 -5.54 -7.84
CA LEU A 388 3.03 -4.99 -8.27
C LEU A 388 4.21 -5.82 -7.76
N ASP A 389 5.31 -5.85 -8.52
CA ASP A 389 6.55 -6.48 -8.05
C ASP A 389 7.24 -5.66 -6.94
N ALA A 390 8.27 -6.22 -6.31
CA ALA A 390 8.95 -5.56 -5.19
C ALA A 390 9.84 -4.37 -5.61
N ARG A 391 9.89 -4.05 -6.91
CA ARG A 391 10.73 -3.00 -7.52
C ARG A 391 9.91 -1.77 -7.89
N THR A 392 8.63 -1.95 -8.14
CA THR A 392 7.70 -0.89 -8.51
C THR A 392 7.07 -0.28 -7.26
N PHE A 393 7.23 1.02 -7.12
CA PHE A 393 6.62 1.81 -6.06
C PHE A 393 6.00 3.07 -6.64
N VAL A 394 5.04 3.64 -5.90
CA VAL A 394 4.32 4.83 -6.34
C VAL A 394 4.34 5.85 -5.22
N SER A 395 4.90 7.02 -5.49
CA SER A 395 4.78 8.16 -4.60
C SER A 395 3.46 8.87 -4.90
N ALA A 396 2.67 9.22 -3.88
CA ALA A 396 1.43 9.96 -4.08
C ALA A 396 1.11 10.91 -2.92
N CYS A 397 0.51 12.05 -3.21
CA CYS A 397 -0.17 12.88 -2.23
C CYS A 397 -1.67 12.87 -2.54
N TYR A 398 -2.48 12.53 -1.54
CA TYR A 398 -3.94 12.58 -1.63
C TYR A 398 -4.43 13.67 -0.68
N ALA A 399 -5.20 14.62 -1.21
CA ALA A 399 -5.82 15.69 -0.45
C ALA A 399 -7.34 15.67 -0.65
N LEU A 400 -8.08 15.94 0.41
CA LEU A 400 -9.54 16.07 0.43
C LEU A 400 -9.89 17.47 0.90
N LEU A 401 -10.51 18.24 0.01
CA LEU A 401 -11.00 19.59 0.29
C LEU A 401 -12.49 19.55 0.62
N ASN A 402 -12.86 20.01 1.82
CA ASN A 402 -14.24 20.33 2.15
C ASN A 402 -14.50 21.82 1.91
N THR A 403 -15.27 22.11 0.86
CA THR A 403 -15.53 23.48 0.39
C THR A 403 -16.44 24.30 1.32
N GLN A 404 -17.32 23.62 2.07
CA GLN A 404 -18.22 24.25 3.03
C GLN A 404 -17.47 24.71 4.29
N GLN A 405 -16.60 23.86 4.82
CA GLN A 405 -15.82 24.14 6.02
C GLN A 405 -14.54 24.94 5.71
N GLY A 406 -14.10 24.95 4.46
CA GLY A 406 -12.81 25.52 4.09
C GLY A 406 -11.63 24.68 4.60
N THR A 407 -11.85 23.42 4.94
CA THR A 407 -10.82 22.52 5.48
C THR A 407 -10.22 21.67 4.37
N LEU A 408 -8.89 21.52 4.41
CA LEU A 408 -8.13 20.65 3.53
C LEU A 408 -7.40 19.64 4.40
N THR A 409 -7.68 18.36 4.19
CA THR A 409 -7.02 17.25 4.86
C THR A 409 -6.18 16.52 3.84
N PHE A 410 -4.93 16.20 4.12
CA PHE A 410 -4.09 15.47 3.18
C PHE A 410 -3.18 14.44 3.89
N ALA A 411 -2.77 13.45 3.13
CA ALA A 411 -1.76 12.47 3.53
C ALA A 411 -0.83 12.18 2.34
N ARG A 412 0.39 11.77 2.64
CA ARG A 412 1.45 11.58 1.65
C ARG A 412 1.99 10.16 1.71
N ALA A 413 1.83 9.42 0.63
CA ALA A 413 2.54 8.17 0.40
C ALA A 413 3.91 8.46 -0.24
N GLY A 414 4.84 9.04 0.51
CA GLY A 414 6.23 9.23 0.07
C GLY A 414 6.50 10.33 -0.98
N HIS A 415 5.47 11.00 -1.50
CA HIS A 415 5.57 12.06 -2.53
C HIS A 415 6.28 13.35 -2.08
N ASN A 416 6.36 14.39 -2.91
CA ASN A 416 6.88 15.68 -2.45
C ASN A 416 5.96 16.36 -1.42
N MET A 417 6.56 17.17 -0.54
CA MET A 417 5.81 17.92 0.47
C MET A 417 4.99 19.02 -0.21
N PRO A 418 3.68 19.12 0.05
CA PRO A 418 2.88 20.21 -0.49
C PRO A 418 3.38 21.57 0.00
N ILE A 419 3.25 22.60 -0.83
CA ILE A 419 3.56 23.98 -0.44
C ILE A 419 2.26 24.70 -0.11
N LEU A 420 2.22 25.37 1.04
CA LEU A 420 1.20 26.35 1.39
C LEU A 420 1.80 27.75 1.28
N PHE A 421 1.19 28.59 0.47
CA PHE A 421 1.60 29.97 0.27
C PHE A 421 0.46 30.95 0.55
N ASN A 422 0.75 31.98 1.33
CA ASN A 422 -0.09 33.17 1.47
C ASN A 422 0.77 34.34 1.97
N PRO A 423 0.83 35.48 1.25
CA PRO A 423 1.61 36.65 1.68
C PRO A 423 1.17 37.24 3.02
N LYS A 424 -0.06 36.94 3.48
CA LYS A 424 -0.60 37.38 4.77
C LYS A 424 -0.21 36.47 5.94
N ARG A 425 0.42 35.31 5.69
CA ARG A 425 0.90 34.39 6.71
C ARG A 425 2.37 34.63 7.05
N THR A 426 2.77 34.23 8.24
CA THR A 426 4.17 34.22 8.68
C THR A 426 4.56 32.80 9.11
N PRO A 427 5.49 32.12 8.42
CA PRO A 427 6.09 32.53 7.14
C PRO A 427 5.08 32.49 5.98
N ALA A 428 5.34 33.28 4.94
CA ALA A 428 4.45 33.40 3.78
C ALA A 428 4.41 32.12 2.93
N VAL A 429 5.49 31.34 2.93
CA VAL A 429 5.61 30.05 2.26
C VAL A 429 5.98 28.98 3.28
N ARG A 430 5.32 27.83 3.21
CA ARG A 430 5.55 26.68 4.10
C ARG A 430 5.54 25.39 3.30
N ARG A 431 6.58 24.59 3.47
CA ARG A 431 6.54 23.15 3.13
C ARG A 431 5.73 22.47 4.22
N LEU A 432 4.66 21.77 3.85
CA LEU A 432 3.82 21.06 4.80
C LEU A 432 4.44 19.70 5.09
N GLU A 433 5.36 19.69 6.07
CA GLU A 433 6.07 18.49 6.50
C GLU A 433 5.10 17.46 7.07
N THR A 434 5.18 16.24 6.55
CA THR A 434 4.40 15.10 7.00
C THR A 434 5.18 13.81 6.78
N LYS A 435 4.99 12.81 7.62
CA LYS A 435 5.56 11.47 7.43
C LYS A 435 4.82 10.72 6.32
N GLY A 436 5.51 9.74 5.75
CA GLY A 436 4.96 8.88 4.71
C GLY A 436 6.03 8.14 3.95
N ILE A 437 5.69 6.96 3.44
CA ILE A 437 6.53 6.17 2.53
C ILE A 437 5.74 5.84 1.27
N ALA A 438 6.42 5.58 0.16
CA ALA A 438 5.77 5.28 -1.12
C ALA A 438 4.87 4.03 -1.03
N LEU A 439 3.80 4.01 -1.83
CA LEU A 439 2.96 2.83 -2.02
C LEU A 439 3.80 1.70 -2.61
N SER A 440 3.49 0.45 -2.25
CA SER A 440 4.17 -0.77 -2.72
C SER A 440 5.67 -0.91 -2.36
N ILE A 441 6.25 0.03 -1.62
CA ILE A 441 7.67 -0.03 -1.22
C ILE A 441 7.96 -1.15 -0.20
N TYR A 442 6.97 -1.43 0.66
CA TYR A 442 7.06 -2.41 1.72
C TYR A 442 5.75 -3.18 1.84
N ARG A 443 5.86 -4.51 1.77
CA ARG A 443 4.75 -5.44 1.96
C ARG A 443 4.65 -5.77 3.46
N GLY A 444 3.77 -5.04 4.15
CA GLY A 444 3.48 -5.20 5.58
C GLY A 444 3.03 -3.89 6.22
N GLY A 445 2.78 -3.89 7.53
CA GLY A 445 2.16 -2.77 8.25
C GLY A 445 3.00 -1.48 8.40
N LEU A 446 4.20 -1.40 7.81
CA LEU A 446 5.05 -0.20 7.92
C LEU A 446 4.44 1.01 7.23
N PHE A 447 3.79 0.82 6.08
CA PHE A 447 3.11 1.89 5.35
C PHE A 447 2.08 2.58 6.25
N ASP A 448 1.21 1.79 6.87
CA ASP A 448 0.15 2.26 7.75
C ASP A 448 0.68 3.02 8.98
N LYS A 449 1.85 2.61 9.51
CA LYS A 449 2.52 3.23 10.66
C LYS A 449 3.19 4.56 10.32
N MET A 450 3.71 4.67 9.09
CA MET A 450 4.44 5.86 8.63
C MET A 450 3.52 6.93 8.06
N LEU A 451 2.30 6.55 7.67
CA LEU A 451 1.35 7.46 7.08
C LEU A 451 0.79 8.42 8.14
N GLU A 452 0.99 9.71 7.90
CA GLU A 452 0.49 10.79 8.73
C GLU A 452 -0.53 11.63 7.94
N GLU A 453 -1.59 12.04 8.61
CA GLU A 453 -2.64 12.89 8.06
C GLU A 453 -2.54 14.27 8.69
N ILE A 454 -2.65 15.30 7.85
CA ILE A 454 -2.62 16.70 8.28
C ILE A 454 -3.90 17.36 7.81
N GLU A 455 -4.59 18.01 8.75
CA GLU A 455 -5.73 18.87 8.48
C GLU A 455 -5.32 20.34 8.66
N LEU A 456 -5.75 21.20 7.73
CA LEU A 456 -5.59 22.64 7.83
C LEU A 456 -6.80 23.39 7.29
N THR A 457 -7.12 24.51 7.93
CA THR A 457 -8.14 25.45 7.45
C THR A 457 -7.52 26.42 6.45
N LEU A 458 -8.06 26.45 5.23
CA LEU A 458 -7.68 27.40 4.19
C LEU A 458 -8.37 28.74 4.42
N SER A 459 -7.56 29.78 4.58
CA SER A 459 -8.00 31.18 4.62
C SER A 459 -8.04 31.77 3.20
N PRO A 460 -8.87 32.79 2.95
CA PRO A 460 -8.84 33.50 1.67
C PRO A 460 -7.42 33.97 1.29
N GLY A 461 -7.04 33.69 0.06
CA GLY A 461 -5.70 33.92 -0.48
C GLY A 461 -4.69 32.78 -0.23
N ASP A 462 -5.03 31.76 0.56
CA ASP A 462 -4.17 30.57 0.68
C ASP A 462 -4.10 29.83 -0.66
N VAL A 463 -2.87 29.50 -1.06
CA VAL A 463 -2.56 28.69 -2.23
C VAL A 463 -1.89 27.41 -1.78
N PHE A 464 -2.52 26.28 -2.07
CA PHE A 464 -1.99 24.94 -1.87
C PHE A 464 -1.43 24.42 -3.19
N VAL A 465 -0.15 24.04 -3.21
CA VAL A 465 0.57 23.60 -4.41
C VAL A 465 1.08 22.17 -4.22
N LEU A 466 0.70 21.30 -5.15
CA LEU A 466 1.24 19.94 -5.29
C LEU A 466 2.07 19.88 -6.57
N TYR A 467 3.18 19.16 -6.53
CA TYR A 467 4.12 19.08 -7.65
C TYR A 467 4.92 17.78 -7.61
N THR A 468 5.31 17.29 -8.78
CA THR A 468 6.25 16.18 -8.94
C THR A 468 7.69 16.69 -8.99
N ASP A 469 8.63 15.79 -8.77
CA ASP A 469 10.05 16.13 -8.64
C ASP A 469 10.66 16.62 -9.97
N GLY A 470 10.06 16.34 -11.12
CA GLY A 470 10.46 16.94 -12.40
C GLY A 470 10.46 18.48 -12.41
N VAL A 471 9.76 19.15 -11.49
CA VAL A 471 9.91 20.60 -11.26
C VAL A 471 11.24 20.91 -10.57
N THR A 472 11.51 20.27 -9.43
CA THR A 472 12.65 20.57 -8.56
C THR A 472 13.96 19.98 -9.07
N GLU A 473 13.88 18.94 -9.88
CA GLU A 473 15.01 18.19 -10.41
C GLU A 473 15.37 18.57 -11.84
N ALA A 474 14.62 19.48 -12.46
CA ALA A 474 14.98 20.08 -13.73
C ALA A 474 16.44 20.57 -13.67
N GLN A 475 17.23 20.20 -14.68
CA GLN A 475 18.66 20.46 -14.72
C GLN A 475 18.98 21.71 -15.55
N GLY A 476 19.86 22.54 -15.02
CA GLY A 476 20.46 23.67 -15.74
C GLY A 476 21.59 23.23 -16.67
N PRO A 477 22.16 24.14 -17.48
CA PRO A 477 23.27 23.84 -18.39
C PRO A 477 24.55 23.34 -17.71
N ASP A 478 24.72 23.67 -16.43
CA ASP A 478 25.84 23.25 -15.58
C ASP A 478 25.58 21.94 -14.83
N GLY A 479 24.40 21.32 -15.05
CA GLY A 479 23.96 20.12 -14.34
C GLY A 479 23.41 20.39 -12.94
N ALA A 480 23.30 21.65 -12.51
CA ALA A 480 22.66 22.00 -11.24
C ALA A 480 21.15 21.76 -11.31
N ARG A 481 20.55 21.32 -10.21
CA ARG A 481 19.10 21.17 -10.08
C ARG A 481 18.42 22.50 -9.78
N TYR A 482 17.20 22.68 -10.30
CA TYR A 482 16.37 23.87 -10.07
C TYR A 482 16.13 24.11 -8.58
N GLY A 483 15.86 23.04 -7.83
CA GLY A 483 15.81 23.03 -6.37
C GLY A 483 14.54 23.64 -5.78
N MET A 484 14.40 23.45 -4.47
CA MET A 484 13.23 23.91 -3.73
C MET A 484 13.25 25.42 -3.49
N GLU A 485 14.42 25.99 -3.26
CA GLU A 485 14.60 27.40 -2.90
C GLU A 485 14.14 28.30 -4.07
N ARG A 486 14.40 27.88 -5.30
CA ARG A 486 13.97 28.58 -6.51
C ARG A 486 12.46 28.46 -6.72
N LEU A 487 11.89 27.26 -6.48
CA LEU A 487 10.45 27.05 -6.52
C LEU A 487 9.72 27.98 -5.54
N GLU A 488 10.17 28.04 -4.29
CA GLU A 488 9.59 28.89 -3.24
C GLU A 488 9.75 30.37 -3.56
N ALA A 489 10.91 30.78 -4.08
CA ALA A 489 11.15 32.16 -4.52
C ALA A 489 10.21 32.57 -5.65
N THR A 490 10.00 31.69 -6.64
CA THR A 490 9.09 31.93 -7.77
C THR A 490 7.63 32.00 -7.31
N ILE A 491 7.21 31.13 -6.40
CA ILE A 491 5.87 31.21 -5.78
C ILE A 491 5.71 32.54 -5.03
N THR A 492 6.69 32.92 -4.22
CA THR A 492 6.61 34.13 -3.38
C THR A 492 6.62 35.42 -4.21
N ARG A 493 7.34 35.45 -5.34
CA ARG A 493 7.38 36.59 -6.28
C ARG A 493 6.01 36.92 -6.88
N SER A 494 5.07 35.98 -6.87
CA SER A 494 3.70 36.22 -7.33
C SER A 494 2.90 37.16 -6.42
N HIS A 495 3.38 37.41 -5.19
CA HIS A 495 2.71 38.22 -4.15
C HIS A 495 1.25 37.81 -3.85
N GLY A 496 0.81 36.62 -4.26
CA GLY A 496 -0.58 36.19 -4.14
C GLY A 496 -1.52 36.80 -5.19
N ASP A 497 -1.01 37.52 -6.18
CA ASP A 497 -1.84 38.26 -7.15
C ASP A 497 -2.24 37.42 -8.38
N LEU A 498 -1.46 36.37 -8.68
CA LEU A 498 -1.69 35.52 -9.85
C LEU A 498 -2.83 34.51 -9.63
N SER A 499 -3.67 34.25 -10.62
CA SER A 499 -4.54 33.06 -10.61
C SER A 499 -3.71 31.77 -10.51
N CYS A 500 -4.34 30.65 -10.15
CA CYS A 500 -3.68 29.34 -10.14
C CYS A 500 -3.05 29.00 -11.50
N ARG A 501 -3.71 29.39 -12.59
CA ARG A 501 -3.15 29.29 -13.95
C ARG A 501 -1.93 30.17 -14.16
N GLY A 502 -1.99 31.43 -13.71
CA GLY A 502 -0.86 32.36 -13.80
C GLY A 502 0.34 31.90 -12.97
N LEU A 503 0.11 31.38 -11.76
CA LEU A 503 1.14 30.84 -10.89
C LEU A 503 1.80 29.60 -11.52
N ALA A 504 1.01 28.65 -12.01
CA ALA A 504 1.56 27.47 -12.68
C ALA A 504 2.37 27.83 -13.92
N ALA A 505 1.90 28.79 -14.73
CA ALA A 505 2.64 29.29 -15.88
C ALA A 505 3.95 29.97 -15.47
N SER A 506 3.95 30.75 -14.38
CA SER A 506 5.16 31.39 -13.85
C SER A 506 6.19 30.37 -13.38
N ILE A 507 5.77 29.31 -12.69
CA ILE A 507 6.66 28.23 -12.24
C ILE A 507 7.26 27.52 -13.45
N LEU A 508 6.44 27.14 -14.44
CA LEU A 508 6.93 26.45 -15.64
C LEU A 508 7.86 27.32 -16.49
N ALA A 509 7.57 28.62 -16.60
CA ALA A 509 8.44 29.56 -17.29
C ALA A 509 9.81 29.67 -16.61
N ASP A 510 9.85 29.78 -15.28
CA ASP A 510 11.10 29.86 -14.53
C ASP A 510 11.90 28.54 -14.60
N VAL A 511 11.23 27.38 -14.59
CA VAL A 511 11.86 26.07 -14.84
C VAL A 511 12.46 26.01 -16.25
N CYS A 512 11.73 26.46 -17.28
CA CYS A 512 12.24 26.47 -18.66
C CYS A 512 13.41 27.44 -18.82
N GLU A 513 13.34 28.62 -18.20
CA GLU A 513 14.41 29.62 -18.22
C GLU A 513 15.68 29.08 -17.54
N PHE A 514 15.53 28.41 -16.39
CA PHE A 514 16.63 27.77 -15.68
C PHE A 514 17.27 26.64 -16.49
N ALA A 515 16.45 25.77 -17.10
CA ALA A 515 16.95 24.66 -17.90
C ALA A 515 17.64 25.12 -19.20
N GLY A 516 17.18 26.23 -19.79
CA GLY A 516 17.75 26.77 -21.02
C GLY A 516 17.58 25.80 -22.20
N GLN A 517 18.69 25.24 -22.68
CA GLN A 517 18.69 24.22 -23.75
C GLN A 517 18.80 22.79 -23.21
N THR A 518 18.91 22.61 -21.89
CA THR A 518 18.95 21.28 -21.28
C THR A 518 17.58 20.59 -21.47
N PRO A 519 17.55 19.37 -22.02
CA PRO A 519 16.32 18.61 -22.14
C PRO A 519 15.66 18.38 -20.78
N GLN A 520 14.34 18.25 -20.78
CA GLN A 520 13.60 17.80 -19.61
C GLN A 520 14.14 16.43 -19.17
N SER A 521 14.28 16.22 -17.86
CA SER A 521 14.85 14.99 -17.29
C SER A 521 13.79 14.04 -16.71
N ASP A 522 12.60 14.55 -16.41
CA ASP A 522 11.48 13.78 -15.85
C ASP A 522 10.13 14.43 -16.19
N ASP A 523 9.03 13.71 -16.03
CA ASP A 523 7.68 14.25 -16.16
C ASP A 523 7.43 15.41 -15.19
N ILE A 524 6.57 16.37 -15.57
CA ILE A 524 6.17 17.47 -14.68
C ILE A 524 4.66 17.44 -14.51
N ALA A 525 4.19 17.18 -13.29
CA ALA A 525 2.83 17.48 -12.86
C ALA A 525 2.85 18.57 -11.79
N LEU A 526 1.96 19.56 -11.95
CA LEU A 526 1.80 20.69 -11.05
C LEU A 526 0.32 20.99 -10.86
N MET A 527 -0.11 21.14 -9.62
CA MET A 527 -1.48 21.49 -9.26
C MET A 527 -1.47 22.65 -8.27
N CYS A 528 -2.30 23.65 -8.53
CA CYS A 528 -2.48 24.82 -7.68
C CYS A 528 -3.96 24.97 -7.33
N LEU A 529 -4.27 25.01 -6.04
CA LEU A 529 -5.59 25.32 -5.49
C LEU A 529 -5.49 26.61 -4.68
N ARG A 530 -6.37 27.58 -4.94
CA ARG A 530 -6.48 28.82 -4.17
C ARG A 530 -7.87 28.96 -3.57
N ARG A 531 -7.96 29.35 -2.30
CA ARG A 531 -9.20 29.86 -1.68
C ARG A 531 -9.35 31.34 -2.07
N LEU A 532 -10.46 31.70 -2.71
CA LEU A 532 -10.74 33.07 -3.18
C LEU A 532 -11.20 34.01 -2.07
#